data_AF-E1VAE6-F1
#
_entry.id   AF-E1VAE6-F1
#
_cell.length_a   1.000
_cell.length_b   1.000
_cell.length_c   1.000
_cell.angle_alpha   90.00
_cell.angle_beta   90.00
_cell.angle_gamma   90.00
#
_symmetry.space_group_name_H-M   'P 1'
#
loop_
_entity.id
_entity.type
_entity.pdbx_description
1 polymer ?
#
loop_
_entity_poly.entity_id
_entity_poly.type
_entity_poly.pdbx_seq_one_letter_code
_entity_poly.pdbx_strand_id
1 'polypeptide(L)'
;MGNAAEQLQNAPQPYAAELVELDNAEQQLADLKSKYGTVPDYSTKDGYKTGKQAIQALTKMRTATDKARLAITKPHRDFIEKVNQRAKGLIGEVEQLEAPHREAKREVDEAEQRAKEERIARLRERLSKEVTSYLDTAEGLDSTSLAGLIDEAEAIDTEGYFDVTKEAEDEKARVLATLRERHAAALERERLAAEREEIERERAELERLRAAQAQAEMPAPAPGDVASAGGTVFSQEDSADWDGLDNALQDVPAADPFGEALEDLQSAGLDASQAVDVLSAIQRGDIRHVSLQQ
;
A
#
# COMPACT_ATOMS: atom_id res chain seq x y z
N MET A 1 11.17 18.46 -53.47
CA MET A 1 12.01 18.71 -52.29
C MET A 1 12.78 19.98 -52.56
N GLY A 2 12.39 21.10 -51.93
CA GLY A 2 13.04 22.39 -52.14
C GLY A 2 14.46 22.35 -51.59
N ASN A 3 15.43 22.81 -52.38
CA ASN A 3 16.82 22.90 -51.95
C ASN A 3 16.89 23.93 -50.82
N ALA A 4 17.61 23.60 -49.73
CA ALA A 4 17.88 24.51 -48.62
C ALA A 4 18.53 25.85 -49.07
N ALA A 5 19.04 25.92 -50.31
CA ALA A 5 19.52 27.14 -50.96
C ALA A 5 18.42 28.17 -51.31
N GLU A 6 17.17 27.75 -51.59
CA GLU A 6 16.08 28.68 -51.96
C GLU A 6 15.53 29.46 -50.76
N GLN A 7 15.68 28.96 -49.54
CA GLN A 7 15.13 29.61 -48.34
C GLN A 7 16.01 30.74 -47.79
N LEU A 8 17.26 30.88 -48.25
CA LEU A 8 18.18 31.93 -47.81
C LEU A 8 18.10 33.22 -48.65
N GLN A 9 17.47 33.19 -49.83
CA GLN A 9 17.52 34.29 -50.80
C GLN A 9 16.63 35.51 -50.47
N ASN A 10 15.68 35.40 -49.53
CA ASN A 10 14.61 36.41 -49.36
C ASN A 10 14.50 37.06 -47.96
N ALA A 11 15.47 36.86 -47.06
CA ALA A 11 15.59 37.70 -45.87
C ALA A 11 16.82 38.59 -46.01
N PRO A 12 16.81 39.86 -45.55
CA PRO A 12 18.04 40.63 -45.40
C PRO A 12 18.91 39.89 -44.39
N GLN A 13 19.81 39.05 -44.87
CA GLN A 13 20.65 38.22 -44.01
C GLN A 13 21.63 39.16 -43.30
N PRO A 14 21.52 39.36 -41.96
CA PRO A 14 22.69 39.84 -41.24
C PRO A 14 23.82 38.85 -41.59
N TYR A 15 25.03 39.33 -41.86
CA TYR A 15 26.16 38.51 -42.31
C TYR A 15 26.21 38.15 -43.80
N ALA A 16 25.36 38.70 -44.69
CA ALA A 16 25.50 38.51 -46.15
C ALA A 16 26.93 38.82 -46.68
N ALA A 17 27.59 39.83 -46.10
CA ALA A 17 28.97 40.18 -46.44
C ALA A 17 30.00 39.11 -46.03
N GLU A 18 29.70 38.29 -45.02
CA GLU A 18 30.59 37.22 -44.54
C GLU A 18 30.50 35.96 -45.40
N LEU A 19 29.41 35.80 -46.18
CA LEU A 19 29.18 34.62 -47.03
C LEU A 19 29.73 34.76 -48.46
N VAL A 20 30.26 35.94 -48.83
CA VAL A 20 30.75 36.23 -50.19
C VAL A 20 31.79 35.22 -50.69
N GLU A 21 32.69 34.72 -49.82
CA GLU A 21 33.67 33.70 -50.20
C GLU A 21 33.02 32.33 -50.51
N LEU A 22 31.90 32.01 -49.86
CA LEU A 22 31.14 30.79 -50.11
C LEU A 22 30.25 30.94 -51.35
N ASP A 23 29.66 32.12 -51.58
CA ASP A 23 28.90 32.40 -52.81
C ASP A 23 29.81 32.29 -54.06
N ASN A 24 31.03 32.81 -53.97
CA ASN A 24 32.05 32.61 -55.01
C ASN A 24 32.42 31.13 -55.18
N ALA A 25 32.40 30.35 -54.10
CA ALA A 25 32.64 28.92 -54.15
C ALA A 25 31.51 28.16 -54.87
N GLU A 26 30.25 28.58 -54.73
CA GLU A 26 29.13 28.02 -55.48
C GLU A 26 29.27 28.23 -56.98
N GLN A 27 29.70 29.41 -57.41
CA GLN A 27 29.98 29.70 -58.83
C GLN A 27 31.11 28.80 -59.37
N GLN A 28 32.22 28.65 -58.61
CA GLN A 28 33.33 27.77 -59.00
C GLN A 28 32.92 26.29 -59.05
N LEU A 29 31.98 25.87 -58.21
CA LEU A 29 31.45 24.51 -58.23
C LEU A 29 30.68 24.22 -59.52
N ALA A 30 29.91 25.18 -60.04
CA ALA A 30 29.22 25.05 -61.32
C ALA A 30 30.21 24.84 -62.48
N ASP A 31 31.29 25.62 -62.51
CA ASP A 31 32.37 25.48 -63.50
C ASP A 31 33.07 24.12 -63.41
N LEU A 32 33.39 23.66 -62.20
CA LEU A 32 34.02 22.36 -61.99
C LEU A 32 33.08 21.21 -62.37
N LYS A 33 31.78 21.34 -62.11
CA LYS A 33 30.77 20.37 -62.55
C LYS A 33 30.67 20.30 -64.07
N SER A 34 30.74 21.43 -64.77
CA SER A 34 30.78 21.44 -66.24
C SER A 34 32.06 20.82 -66.81
N LYS A 35 33.21 21.00 -66.15
CA LYS A 35 34.52 20.53 -66.65
C LYS A 35 34.84 19.08 -66.28
N TYR A 36 34.42 18.64 -65.09
CA TYR A 36 34.79 17.36 -64.49
C TYR A 36 33.59 16.53 -64.03
N GLY A 37 32.37 16.89 -64.44
CA GLY A 37 31.15 16.15 -64.08
C GLY A 37 31.06 14.74 -64.69
N THR A 38 31.80 14.48 -65.77
CA THR A 38 31.90 13.16 -66.40
C THR A 38 33.20 12.49 -66.02
N VAL A 39 33.11 11.24 -65.54
CA VAL A 39 34.28 10.45 -65.15
C VAL A 39 34.99 9.94 -66.41
N PRO A 40 36.28 10.25 -66.61
CA PRO A 40 37.04 9.76 -67.77
C PRO A 40 37.37 8.26 -67.63
N ASP A 41 37.64 7.59 -68.75
CA ASP A 41 38.11 6.20 -68.76
C ASP A 41 39.58 6.11 -68.31
N TYR A 42 39.78 5.66 -67.07
CA TYR A 42 41.09 5.52 -66.43
C TYR A 42 41.97 4.41 -67.02
N SER A 43 41.43 3.52 -67.86
CA SER A 43 42.23 2.49 -68.54
C SER A 43 43.12 3.08 -69.65
N THR A 44 42.81 4.30 -70.10
CA THR A 44 43.58 5.04 -71.09
C THR A 44 44.56 6.02 -70.42
N LYS A 45 45.72 6.25 -71.05
CA LYS A 45 46.73 7.20 -70.55
C LYS A 45 46.18 8.62 -70.43
N ASP A 46 45.34 9.05 -71.37
CA ASP A 46 44.74 10.38 -71.39
C ASP A 46 43.61 10.52 -70.37
N GLY A 47 42.80 9.48 -70.18
CA GLY A 47 41.77 9.47 -69.14
C GLY A 47 42.35 9.46 -67.73
N TYR A 48 43.46 8.73 -67.49
CA TYR A 48 44.18 8.77 -66.22
C TYR A 48 44.74 10.16 -65.91
N LYS A 49 45.36 10.82 -66.90
CA LYS A 49 45.89 12.19 -66.75
C LYS A 49 44.78 13.20 -66.43
N THR A 50 43.66 13.12 -67.15
CA THR A 50 42.49 13.98 -66.97
C THR A 50 41.84 13.75 -65.60
N GLY A 51 41.69 12.49 -65.19
CA GLY A 51 41.16 12.11 -63.88
C GLY A 51 42.01 12.64 -62.72
N LYS A 52 43.34 12.56 -62.83
CA LYS A 52 44.25 13.13 -61.81
C LYS A 52 44.07 14.65 -61.68
N GLN A 53 43.92 15.37 -62.79
CA GLN A 53 43.69 16.82 -62.78
C GLN A 53 42.33 17.17 -62.16
N ALA A 54 41.28 16.40 -62.50
CA ALA A 54 39.96 16.54 -61.91
C ALA A 54 40.01 16.37 -60.38
N ILE A 55 40.62 15.29 -59.89
CA ILE A 55 40.76 15.01 -58.45
C ILE A 55 41.50 16.14 -57.73
N GLN A 56 42.59 16.64 -58.31
CA GLN A 56 43.36 17.74 -57.72
C GLN A 56 42.53 19.03 -57.62
N ALA A 57 41.80 19.39 -58.68
CA ALA A 57 40.96 20.58 -58.71
C ALA A 57 39.78 20.48 -57.71
N LEU A 58 39.07 19.35 -57.71
CA LEU A 58 37.95 19.09 -56.79
C LEU A 58 38.41 19.06 -55.33
N THR A 59 39.58 18.45 -55.04
CA THR A 59 40.13 18.41 -53.68
C THR A 59 40.53 19.80 -53.19
N LYS A 60 41.18 20.60 -54.04
CA LYS A 60 41.57 21.98 -53.72
C LYS A 60 40.35 22.85 -53.43
N MET A 61 39.30 22.69 -54.23
CA MET A 61 38.04 23.38 -54.01
C MET A 61 37.43 23.01 -52.66
N ARG A 62 37.27 21.71 -52.38
CA ARG A 62 36.72 21.22 -51.11
C ARG A 62 37.47 21.78 -49.90
N THR A 63 38.80 21.77 -49.91
CA THR A 63 39.59 22.27 -48.78
C THR A 63 39.54 23.78 -48.64
N ALA A 64 39.47 24.52 -49.75
CA ALA A 64 39.30 25.98 -49.72
C ALA A 64 37.93 26.39 -49.15
N THR A 65 36.85 25.74 -49.58
CA THR A 65 35.50 25.98 -49.03
C THR A 65 35.43 25.68 -47.54
N ASP A 66 36.04 24.57 -47.08
CA ASP A 66 36.09 24.25 -45.65
C ASP A 66 36.88 25.28 -44.84
N LYS A 67 38.00 25.77 -45.40
CA LYS A 67 38.78 26.84 -44.77
C LYS A 67 37.99 28.14 -44.64
N ALA A 68 37.26 28.54 -45.69
CA ALA A 68 36.39 29.73 -45.67
C ALA A 68 35.28 29.58 -44.61
N ARG A 69 34.61 28.43 -44.58
CA ARG A 69 33.61 28.09 -43.54
C ARG A 69 34.17 28.25 -42.12
N LEU A 70 35.36 27.70 -41.87
CA LEU A 70 35.99 27.78 -40.54
C LEU A 70 36.43 29.19 -40.20
N ALA A 71 36.91 29.97 -41.18
CA ALA A 71 37.29 31.37 -40.97
C ALA A 71 36.08 32.23 -40.60
N ILE A 72 34.95 32.06 -41.30
CA ILE A 72 33.69 32.76 -41.02
C ILE A 72 33.16 32.38 -39.63
N THR A 73 33.10 31.08 -39.32
CA THR A 73 32.46 30.62 -38.07
C THR A 73 33.31 30.81 -36.82
N LYS A 74 34.63 30.97 -36.94
CA LYS A 74 35.54 31.06 -35.79
C LYS A 74 35.27 32.28 -34.88
N PRO A 75 35.19 33.54 -35.37
CA PRO A 75 34.88 34.70 -34.54
C PRO A 75 33.56 34.56 -33.78
N HIS A 76 32.54 33.96 -34.41
CA HIS A 76 31.24 33.70 -33.78
C HIS A 76 31.34 32.69 -32.65
N ARG A 77 32.07 31.58 -32.85
CA ARG A 77 32.33 30.60 -31.80
C ARG A 77 33.11 31.21 -30.63
N ASP A 78 34.16 31.96 -30.92
CA ASP A 78 34.96 32.64 -29.90
C ASP A 78 34.12 33.67 -29.11
N PHE A 79 33.19 34.37 -29.78
CA PHE A 79 32.26 35.28 -29.12
C PHE A 79 31.26 34.55 -28.22
N ILE A 80 30.64 33.49 -28.72
CA ILE A 80 29.71 32.64 -27.95
C ILE A 80 30.42 32.09 -26.71
N GLU A 81 31.65 31.61 -26.84
CA GLU A 81 32.45 31.13 -25.72
C GLU A 81 32.65 32.22 -24.66
N LYS A 82 33.03 33.44 -25.06
CA LYS A 82 33.19 34.58 -24.13
C LYS A 82 31.89 34.94 -23.43
N VAL A 83 30.77 34.95 -24.15
CA VAL A 83 29.44 35.22 -23.58
C VAL A 83 29.10 34.18 -22.53
N ASN A 84 29.29 32.89 -22.85
CA ASN A 84 29.01 31.79 -21.93
C ASN A 84 29.89 31.84 -20.69
N GLN A 85 31.19 32.15 -20.84
CA GLN A 85 32.11 32.30 -19.71
C GLN A 85 31.66 33.45 -18.79
N ARG A 86 31.28 34.60 -19.36
CA ARG A 86 30.79 35.74 -18.58
C ARG A 86 29.47 35.42 -17.86
N ALA A 87 28.53 34.78 -18.56
CA ALA A 87 27.26 34.37 -17.99
C ALA A 87 27.47 33.40 -16.82
N LYS A 88 28.37 32.43 -16.96
CA LYS A 88 28.71 31.49 -15.89
C LYS A 88 29.26 32.20 -14.65
N GLY A 89 30.11 33.21 -14.83
CA GLY A 89 30.62 34.03 -13.71
C GLY A 89 29.49 34.76 -12.98
N LEU A 90 28.61 35.45 -13.72
CA LEU A 90 27.47 36.17 -13.15
C LEU A 90 26.50 35.22 -12.43
N ILE A 91 26.21 34.05 -13.00
CA ILE A 91 25.37 33.04 -12.34
C ILE A 91 26.01 32.61 -11.02
N GLY A 92 27.31 32.32 -11.01
CA GLY A 92 28.02 31.96 -9.78
C GLY A 92 28.01 33.05 -8.71
N GLU A 93 28.12 34.32 -9.08
CA GLU A 93 27.99 35.45 -8.15
C GLU A 93 26.57 35.55 -7.56
N VAL A 94 25.54 35.37 -8.40
CA VAL A 94 24.15 35.35 -7.96
C VAL A 94 23.89 34.17 -7.01
N GLU A 95 24.40 32.97 -7.33
CA GLU A 95 24.28 31.80 -6.46
C GLU A 95 24.95 32.00 -5.10
N GLN A 96 26.10 32.69 -5.06
CA GLN A 96 26.77 33.04 -3.80
C GLN A 96 25.95 34.00 -2.94
N LEU A 97 25.20 34.91 -3.55
CA LEU A 97 24.27 35.80 -2.85
C LEU A 97 22.99 35.06 -2.41
N GLU A 98 22.49 34.15 -3.24
CA GLU A 98 21.26 33.40 -2.97
C GLU A 98 21.46 32.36 -1.86
N ALA A 99 22.60 31.66 -1.85
CA ALA A 99 22.89 30.57 -0.93
C ALA A 99 22.61 30.91 0.56
N PRO A 100 23.10 32.02 1.14
CA PRO A 100 22.82 32.35 2.54
C PRO A 100 21.34 32.66 2.79
N HIS A 101 20.62 33.24 1.84
CA HIS A 101 19.17 33.47 1.97
C HIS A 101 18.39 32.16 1.97
N ARG A 102 18.77 31.22 1.09
CA ARG A 102 18.15 29.90 1.03
C ARG A 102 18.40 29.11 2.32
N GLU A 103 19.62 29.19 2.86
CA GLU A 103 19.97 28.56 4.13
C GLU A 103 19.17 29.15 5.29
N ALA A 104 19.17 30.47 5.44
CA ALA A 104 18.42 31.15 6.50
C ALA A 104 16.91 30.85 6.43
N LYS A 105 16.35 30.79 5.21
CA LYS A 105 14.95 30.39 5.02
C LYS A 105 14.72 28.93 5.46
N ARG A 106 15.62 28.01 5.06
CA ARG A 106 15.51 26.59 5.41
C ARG A 106 15.49 26.39 6.93
N GLU A 107 16.37 27.07 7.66
CA GLU A 107 16.41 26.95 9.14
C GLU A 107 15.10 27.37 9.79
N VAL A 108 14.48 28.46 9.30
CA VAL A 108 13.18 28.94 9.80
C VAL A 108 12.06 27.97 9.44
N ASP A 109 11.98 27.53 8.19
CA ASP A 109 10.97 26.59 7.71
C ASP A 109 11.06 25.25 8.48
N GLU A 110 12.26 24.73 8.72
CA GLU A 110 12.49 23.51 9.51
C GLU A 110 12.15 23.68 10.99
N ALA A 111 12.39 24.86 11.57
CA ALA A 111 12.01 25.15 12.96
C ALA A 111 10.48 25.25 13.11
N GLU A 112 9.80 25.92 12.17
CA GLU A 112 8.34 26.01 12.15
C GLU A 112 7.71 24.64 11.92
N GLN A 113 8.26 23.85 11.01
CA GLN A 113 7.81 22.48 10.77
C GLN A 113 7.96 21.61 12.02
N ARG A 114 9.12 21.64 12.69
CA ARG A 114 9.31 20.92 13.96
C ARG A 114 8.35 21.37 15.04
N ALA A 115 8.13 22.67 15.19
CA ALA A 115 7.17 23.19 16.16
C ALA A 115 5.73 22.72 15.88
N LYS A 116 5.34 22.66 14.59
CA LYS A 116 4.05 22.14 14.16
C LYS A 116 3.93 20.63 14.43
N GLU A 117 4.95 19.85 14.09
CA GLU A 117 4.99 18.41 14.34
C GLU A 117 4.92 18.09 15.84
N GLU A 118 5.67 18.82 16.68
CA GLU A 118 5.60 18.70 18.13
C GLU A 118 4.21 19.05 18.66
N ARG A 119 3.57 20.11 18.15
CA ARG A 119 2.21 20.50 18.54
C ARG A 119 1.20 19.42 18.17
N ILE A 120 1.27 18.87 16.95
CA ILE A 120 0.44 17.75 16.51
C ILE A 120 0.67 16.52 17.38
N ALA A 121 1.92 16.18 17.69
CA ALA A 121 2.26 15.04 18.54
C ALA A 121 1.67 15.18 19.95
N ARG A 122 1.77 16.37 20.56
CA ARG A 122 1.15 16.66 21.86
C ARG A 122 -0.38 16.53 21.81
N LEU A 123 -1.00 17.01 20.73
CA LEU A 123 -2.45 16.89 20.55
C LEU A 123 -2.89 15.43 20.38
N ARG A 124 -2.12 14.61 19.65
CA ARG A 124 -2.37 13.17 19.51
C ARG A 124 -2.14 12.40 20.82
N GLU A 125 -1.12 12.77 21.59
CA GLU A 125 -0.92 12.19 22.92
C GLU A 125 -2.10 12.53 23.85
N ARG A 126 -2.59 13.78 23.79
CA ARG A 126 -3.81 14.18 24.50
C ARG A 126 -5.02 13.37 24.04
N LEU A 127 -5.19 13.20 22.72
CA LEU A 127 -6.29 12.42 22.14
C LEU A 127 -6.27 10.98 22.65
N SER A 128 -5.10 10.36 22.69
CA SER A 128 -4.95 9.00 23.23
C SER A 128 -5.34 8.92 24.71
N LYS A 129 -4.94 9.91 25.52
CA LYS A 129 -5.24 9.94 26.96
C LYS A 129 -6.70 10.27 27.27
N GLU A 130 -7.31 11.18 26.51
CA GLU A 130 -8.66 11.69 26.80
C GLU A 130 -9.75 10.94 26.06
N VAL A 131 -9.48 10.34 24.90
CA VAL A 131 -10.49 9.66 24.08
C VAL A 131 -10.25 8.16 24.01
N THR A 132 -9.05 7.73 23.60
CA THR A 132 -8.78 6.30 23.42
C THR A 132 -8.81 5.51 24.74
N SER A 133 -8.39 6.11 25.85
CA SER A 133 -8.33 5.49 27.19
C SER A 133 -9.68 5.00 27.74
N TYR A 134 -10.80 5.52 27.21
CA TYR A 134 -12.13 5.01 27.52
C TYR A 134 -12.29 3.52 27.16
N LEU A 135 -11.58 3.05 26.13
CA LEU A 135 -11.57 1.63 25.76
C LEU A 135 -10.86 0.75 26.78
N ASP A 136 -9.82 1.26 27.43
CA ASP A 136 -9.11 0.55 28.49
C ASP A 136 -9.98 0.51 29.76
N THR A 137 -10.65 1.63 30.08
CA THR A 137 -11.56 1.73 31.23
C THR A 137 -12.79 0.85 31.09
N ALA A 138 -13.27 0.62 29.86
CA ALA A 138 -14.45 -0.18 29.58
C ALA A 138 -14.29 -1.69 29.83
N GLU A 139 -13.07 -2.18 30.07
CA GLU A 139 -12.83 -3.60 30.28
C GLU A 139 -13.46 -4.10 31.58
N GLY A 140 -14.25 -5.18 31.49
CA GLY A 140 -14.86 -5.82 32.66
C GLY A 140 -16.04 -5.09 33.30
N LEU A 141 -16.48 -3.96 32.74
CA LEU A 141 -17.64 -3.21 33.25
C LEU A 141 -18.98 -3.90 32.94
N ASP A 142 -19.98 -3.61 33.78
CA ASP A 142 -21.39 -3.97 33.57
C ASP A 142 -22.09 -3.00 32.63
N SER A 143 -23.31 -3.35 32.21
CA SER A 143 -24.10 -2.56 31.27
C SER A 143 -24.36 -1.13 31.77
N THR A 144 -24.66 -0.96 33.05
CA THR A 144 -24.98 0.36 33.63
C THR A 144 -23.76 1.27 33.62
N SER A 145 -22.59 0.74 33.99
CA SER A 145 -21.33 1.47 34.01
C SER A 145 -20.86 1.80 32.60
N LEU A 146 -21.06 0.89 31.63
CA LEU A 146 -20.75 1.14 30.22
C LEU A 146 -21.65 2.23 29.61
N ALA A 147 -22.92 2.29 30.00
CA ALA A 147 -23.82 3.37 29.54
C ALA A 147 -23.33 4.74 30.02
N GLY A 148 -22.96 4.87 31.30
CA GLY A 148 -22.38 6.12 31.81
C GLY A 148 -21.07 6.51 31.12
N LEU A 149 -20.23 5.52 30.81
CA LEU A 149 -18.97 5.73 30.09
C LEU A 149 -19.19 6.21 28.64
N ILE A 150 -20.25 5.74 27.98
CA ILE A 150 -20.67 6.23 26.65
C ILE A 150 -21.09 7.70 26.73
N ASP A 151 -21.90 8.08 27.72
CA ASP A 151 -22.35 9.47 27.89
C ASP A 151 -21.16 10.43 28.11
N GLU A 152 -20.19 10.02 28.94
CA GLU A 152 -18.96 10.77 29.16
C GLU A 152 -18.13 10.92 27.88
N ALA A 153 -17.95 9.83 27.12
CA ALA A 153 -17.23 9.86 25.86
C ALA A 153 -17.95 10.70 24.80
N GLU A 154 -19.30 10.74 24.80
CA GLU A 154 -20.10 11.60 23.92
C GLU A 154 -19.93 13.09 24.24
N ALA A 155 -19.71 13.44 25.51
CA ALA A 155 -19.56 14.82 25.96
C ALA A 155 -18.20 15.45 25.59
N ILE A 156 -17.22 14.66 25.11
CA ILE A 156 -15.90 15.17 24.74
C ILE A 156 -16.00 16.17 23.59
N ASP A 157 -15.47 17.38 23.79
CA ASP A 157 -15.35 18.39 22.75
C ASP A 157 -14.11 18.14 21.86
N THR A 158 -14.35 17.93 20.57
CA THR A 158 -13.30 17.68 19.57
C THR A 158 -12.75 18.97 18.96
N GLU A 159 -13.43 20.12 19.09
CA GLU A 159 -12.97 21.40 18.50
C GLU A 159 -11.65 21.88 19.13
N GLY A 160 -11.41 21.54 20.39
CA GLY A 160 -10.18 21.85 21.12
C GLY A 160 -8.92 21.13 20.60
N TYR A 161 -9.03 20.28 19.59
CA TYR A 161 -7.91 19.53 18.99
C TYR A 161 -7.27 20.22 17.78
N PHE A 162 -7.78 21.37 17.34
CA PHE A 162 -7.17 22.26 16.34
C PHE A 162 -6.68 21.51 15.07
N ASP A 163 -5.36 21.32 14.92
CA ASP A 163 -4.75 20.69 13.73
C ASP A 163 -5.19 19.24 13.50
N VAL A 164 -5.65 18.57 14.55
CA VAL A 164 -6.08 17.16 14.51
C VAL A 164 -7.55 16.99 14.83
N THR A 165 -8.38 18.04 14.67
CA THR A 165 -9.82 18.01 14.95
C THR A 165 -10.52 16.84 14.24
N LYS A 166 -10.26 16.65 12.94
CA LYS A 166 -10.85 15.55 12.18
C LYS A 166 -10.41 14.18 12.70
N GLU A 167 -9.12 14.02 13.02
CA GLU A 167 -8.62 12.77 13.63
C GLU A 167 -9.29 12.52 14.99
N ALA A 168 -9.53 13.57 15.77
CA ALA A 168 -10.23 13.47 17.05
C ALA A 168 -11.71 13.09 16.90
N GLU A 169 -12.40 13.64 15.90
CA GLU A 169 -13.79 13.27 15.56
C GLU A 169 -13.89 11.81 15.13
N ASP A 170 -13.00 11.38 14.22
CA ASP A 170 -12.95 10.00 13.73
C ASP A 170 -12.64 9.02 14.87
N GLU A 171 -11.68 9.36 15.74
CA GLU A 171 -11.30 8.53 16.89
C GLU A 171 -12.42 8.47 17.95
N LYS A 172 -13.08 9.60 18.24
CA LYS A 172 -14.26 9.64 19.13
C LYS A 172 -15.37 8.76 18.58
N ALA A 173 -15.67 8.85 17.29
CA ALA A 173 -16.69 8.01 16.65
C ALA A 173 -16.33 6.52 16.75
N ARG A 174 -15.06 6.17 16.53
CA ARG A 174 -14.54 4.80 16.69
C ARG A 174 -14.71 4.29 18.12
N VAL A 175 -14.28 5.07 19.11
CA VAL A 175 -14.39 4.71 20.53
C VAL A 175 -15.86 4.50 20.92
N LEU A 176 -16.74 5.43 20.56
CA LEU A 176 -18.18 5.31 20.84
C LEU A 176 -18.81 4.07 20.21
N ALA A 177 -18.44 3.75 18.97
CA ALA A 177 -18.93 2.54 18.31
C ALA A 177 -18.51 1.28 19.10
N THR A 178 -17.25 1.18 19.50
CA THR A 178 -16.75 0.05 20.28
C THR A 178 -17.37 -0.02 21.68
N LEU A 179 -17.57 1.11 22.36
CA LEU A 179 -18.23 1.13 23.67
C LEU A 179 -19.68 0.66 23.58
N ARG A 180 -20.42 1.09 22.55
CA ARG A 180 -21.81 0.65 22.30
C ARG A 180 -21.89 -0.83 22.01
N GLU A 181 -20.93 -1.39 21.25
CA GLU A 181 -20.82 -2.82 21.01
C GLU A 181 -20.59 -3.59 22.33
N ARG A 182 -19.64 -3.14 23.16
CA ARG A 182 -19.39 -3.74 24.48
C ARG A 182 -20.59 -3.65 25.40
N HIS A 183 -21.30 -2.52 25.39
CA HIS A 183 -22.52 -2.32 26.16
C HIS A 183 -23.61 -3.31 25.75
N ALA A 184 -23.84 -3.49 24.44
CA ALA A 184 -24.78 -4.49 23.93
C ALA A 184 -24.39 -5.92 24.36
N ALA A 185 -23.10 -6.26 24.28
CA ALA A 185 -22.61 -7.56 24.73
C ALA A 185 -22.76 -7.77 26.25
N ALA A 186 -22.56 -6.73 27.06
CA ALA A 186 -22.76 -6.78 28.51
C ALA A 186 -24.23 -7.00 28.87
N LEU A 187 -25.15 -6.29 28.21
CA LEU A 187 -26.60 -6.49 28.37
C LEU A 187 -27.02 -7.92 28.07
N GLU A 188 -26.51 -8.48 26.97
CA GLU A 188 -26.80 -9.86 26.59
C GLU A 188 -26.25 -10.88 27.60
N ARG A 189 -25.03 -10.68 28.09
CA ARG A 189 -24.44 -11.52 29.14
C ARG A 189 -25.25 -11.47 30.42
N GLU A 190 -25.71 -10.28 30.82
CA GLU A 190 -26.53 -10.08 32.02
C GLU A 190 -27.91 -10.73 31.88
N ARG A 191 -28.55 -10.58 30.71
CA ARG A 191 -29.82 -11.26 30.41
C ARG A 191 -29.69 -12.78 30.53
N LEU A 192 -28.68 -13.36 29.88
CA LEU A 192 -28.43 -14.79 29.92
C LEU A 192 -28.09 -15.29 31.33
N ALA A 193 -27.39 -14.48 32.14
CA ALA A 193 -27.12 -14.81 33.53
C ALA A 193 -28.40 -14.83 34.37
N ALA A 194 -29.27 -13.83 34.20
CA ALA A 194 -30.56 -13.78 34.88
C ALA A 194 -31.47 -14.97 34.50
N GLU A 195 -31.57 -15.31 33.21
CA GLU A 195 -32.33 -16.48 32.74
C GLU A 195 -31.81 -17.78 33.34
N ARG A 196 -30.48 -17.95 33.45
CA ARG A 196 -29.87 -19.13 34.08
C ARG A 196 -30.20 -19.21 35.56
N GLU A 197 -30.12 -18.09 36.29
CA GLU A 197 -30.50 -18.05 37.70
C GLU A 197 -31.98 -18.40 37.91
N GLU A 198 -32.89 -17.93 37.04
CA GLU A 198 -34.31 -18.28 37.11
C GLU A 198 -34.53 -19.78 36.88
N ILE A 199 -33.92 -20.35 35.85
CA ILE A 199 -33.99 -21.79 35.55
C ILE A 199 -33.43 -22.62 36.72
N GLU A 200 -32.33 -22.20 37.33
CA GLU A 200 -31.74 -22.87 38.50
C GLU A 200 -32.66 -22.82 39.71
N ARG A 201 -33.33 -21.68 39.97
CA ARG A 201 -34.33 -21.55 41.03
C ARG A 201 -35.53 -22.46 40.79
N GLU A 202 -36.08 -22.47 39.57
CA GLU A 202 -37.19 -23.35 39.19
C GLU A 202 -36.83 -24.83 39.36
N ARG A 203 -35.62 -25.23 38.95
CA ARG A 203 -35.11 -26.60 39.14
C ARG A 203 -35.01 -26.97 40.61
N ALA A 204 -34.46 -26.08 41.44
CA ALA A 204 -34.34 -26.31 42.87
C ALA A 204 -35.71 -26.42 43.56
N GLU A 205 -36.71 -25.63 43.14
CA GLU A 205 -38.08 -25.73 43.65
C GLU A 205 -38.76 -27.03 43.22
N LEU A 206 -38.62 -27.40 41.94
CA LEU A 206 -39.17 -28.66 41.41
C LEU A 206 -38.56 -29.89 42.09
N GLU A 207 -37.25 -29.85 42.35
CA GLU A 207 -36.54 -30.90 43.09
C GLU A 207 -37.04 -31.00 44.55
N ARG A 208 -37.25 -29.86 45.23
CA ARG A 208 -37.85 -29.85 46.58
C ARG A 208 -39.25 -30.44 46.60
N LEU A 209 -40.09 -30.12 45.62
CA LEU A 209 -41.44 -30.68 45.50
C LEU A 209 -41.42 -32.19 45.23
N ARG A 210 -40.53 -32.67 44.34
CA ARG A 210 -40.35 -34.10 44.09
C ARG A 210 -39.85 -34.84 45.33
N ALA A 211 -38.90 -34.27 46.07
CA ALA A 211 -38.40 -34.86 47.31
C ALA A 211 -39.50 -34.93 48.39
N ALA A 212 -40.36 -33.92 48.49
CA ALA A 212 -41.49 -33.92 49.42
C ALA A 212 -42.57 -34.95 49.02
N GLN A 213 -42.86 -35.11 47.72
CA GLN A 213 -43.78 -36.14 47.22
C GLN A 213 -43.24 -37.56 47.46
N ALA A 214 -41.95 -37.80 47.19
CA ALA A 214 -41.31 -39.08 47.45
C ALA A 214 -41.32 -39.47 48.94
N GLN A 215 -41.20 -38.50 49.85
CA GLN A 215 -41.34 -38.74 51.30
C GLN A 215 -42.78 -39.02 51.73
N ALA A 216 -43.78 -38.46 51.04
CA ALA A 216 -45.19 -38.72 51.29
C ALA A 216 -45.65 -40.09 50.73
N GLU A 217 -45.02 -40.56 49.66
CA GLU A 217 -45.29 -41.88 49.05
C GLU A 217 -44.51 -43.05 49.68
N MET A 218 -43.66 -42.80 50.70
CA MET A 218 -43.07 -43.90 51.48
C MET A 218 -44.12 -44.53 52.42
N PRO A 219 -44.56 -45.79 52.20
CA PRO A 219 -45.44 -46.48 53.14
C PRO A 219 -44.69 -46.77 54.45
N ALA A 220 -45.39 -46.59 55.57
CA ALA A 220 -44.90 -46.94 56.90
C ALA A 220 -44.44 -48.42 56.93
N PRO A 221 -43.29 -48.75 57.56
CA PRO A 221 -42.83 -50.13 57.62
C PRO A 221 -43.78 -50.97 58.49
N ALA A 222 -44.47 -51.93 57.87
CA ALA A 222 -45.17 -53.00 58.59
C ALA A 222 -44.14 -53.96 59.20
N PRO A 223 -44.32 -54.42 60.45
CA PRO A 223 -43.38 -55.33 61.09
C PRO A 223 -43.70 -56.79 60.74
N GLY A 224 -42.65 -57.57 60.53
CA GLY A 224 -42.67 -59.00 60.87
C GLY A 224 -42.68 -60.01 59.71
N ASP A 225 -41.60 -60.78 59.69
CA ASP A 225 -41.54 -62.23 59.44
C ASP A 225 -41.35 -62.83 58.02
N VAL A 226 -40.05 -63.05 57.75
CA VAL A 226 -39.33 -64.32 57.47
C VAL A 226 -39.82 -65.39 56.49
N ALA A 227 -38.80 -65.86 55.74
CA ALA A 227 -38.60 -67.21 55.15
C ALA A 227 -39.39 -67.50 53.85
N SER A 228 -38.95 -68.28 52.86
CA SER A 228 -37.94 -69.33 52.76
C SER A 228 -37.81 -69.79 51.29
N ALA A 229 -36.58 -70.09 50.86
CA ALA A 229 -36.12 -71.20 50.00
C ALA A 229 -36.71 -71.50 48.59
N GLY A 230 -35.75 -71.69 47.65
CA GLY A 230 -35.76 -72.68 46.57
C GLY A 230 -36.13 -72.13 45.20
N GLY A 231 -35.41 -72.34 44.08
CA GLY A 231 -34.25 -73.17 43.76
C GLY A 231 -34.08 -73.24 42.23
N THR A 232 -32.87 -73.62 41.76
CA THR A 232 -32.47 -74.13 40.42
C THR A 232 -32.61 -73.20 39.19
N VAL A 233 -31.55 -72.75 38.48
CA VAL A 233 -30.46 -73.39 37.69
C VAL A 233 -30.84 -73.73 36.23
N PHE A 234 -30.21 -72.97 35.32
CA PHE A 234 -29.79 -73.22 33.92
C PHE A 234 -30.80 -73.38 32.76
N SER A 235 -30.73 -72.44 31.81
CA SER A 235 -30.28 -72.62 30.40
C SER A 235 -30.52 -71.27 29.69
N GLN A 236 -29.48 -70.55 29.27
CA GLN A 236 -28.81 -70.62 27.96
C GLN A 236 -29.61 -69.88 26.86
N GLU A 237 -28.90 -68.95 26.21
CA GLU A 237 -29.21 -68.29 24.93
C GLU A 237 -30.35 -67.26 24.95
N ASP A 238 -29.96 -65.99 25.07
CA ASP A 238 -30.34 -64.96 24.10
C ASP A 238 -29.28 -63.85 24.10
N SER A 239 -28.24 -64.13 23.31
CA SER A 239 -27.33 -63.14 22.75
C SER A 239 -28.00 -62.52 21.52
N ALA A 240 -28.57 -61.32 21.66
CA ALA A 240 -28.70 -60.29 20.63
C ALA A 240 -29.83 -59.32 20.99
N ASP A 241 -29.51 -58.21 21.68
CA ASP A 241 -30.16 -56.92 21.39
C ASP A 241 -29.34 -55.74 21.92
N TRP A 242 -28.07 -55.69 21.53
CA TRP A 242 -27.21 -54.50 21.63
C TRP A 242 -26.84 -53.97 20.24
N ASP A 243 -27.68 -54.23 19.23
CA ASP A 243 -27.48 -53.73 17.87
C ASP A 243 -28.06 -52.32 17.70
N GLY A 244 -27.62 -51.42 18.57
CA GLY A 244 -28.00 -50.01 18.58
C GLY A 244 -26.95 -49.06 19.14
N LEU A 245 -25.72 -49.55 19.36
CA LEU A 245 -24.60 -48.74 19.86
C LEU A 245 -23.29 -48.96 19.07
N ASP A 246 -23.39 -49.42 17.82
CA ASP A 246 -22.22 -49.52 16.92
C ASP A 246 -22.38 -48.68 15.64
N ASN A 247 -23.19 -47.62 15.71
CA ASN A 247 -23.32 -46.67 14.59
C ASN A 247 -23.61 -45.22 15.03
N ALA A 248 -22.90 -44.75 16.06
CA ALA A 248 -22.88 -43.33 16.43
C ALA A 248 -21.45 -42.81 16.72
N LEU A 249 -20.45 -43.46 16.14
CA LEU A 249 -19.04 -43.03 16.17
C LEU A 249 -18.42 -42.94 14.76
N GLN A 250 -19.27 -42.96 13.73
CA GLN A 250 -18.87 -42.88 12.32
C GLN A 250 -19.48 -41.66 11.61
N ASP A 251 -19.59 -40.55 12.34
CA ASP A 251 -19.80 -39.22 11.78
C ASP A 251 -19.24 -38.14 12.73
N VAL A 252 -18.08 -38.42 13.33
CA VAL A 252 -17.21 -37.32 13.75
C VAL A 252 -16.42 -36.98 12.50
N PRO A 253 -16.75 -35.90 11.75
CA PRO A 253 -15.83 -35.41 10.74
C PRO A 253 -14.49 -35.25 11.45
N ALA A 254 -13.44 -35.87 10.91
CA ALA A 254 -12.09 -35.59 11.36
C ALA A 254 -12.02 -34.07 11.47
N ALA A 255 -11.83 -33.55 12.69
CA ALA A 255 -11.76 -32.12 12.92
C ALA A 255 -10.50 -31.66 12.20
N ASP A 256 -10.67 -31.36 10.91
CA ASP A 256 -9.80 -30.48 10.18
C ASP A 256 -10.09 -29.11 10.78
N PRO A 257 -9.24 -28.61 11.69
CA PRO A 257 -9.53 -27.38 12.42
C PRO A 257 -9.59 -26.17 11.49
N PHE A 258 -9.22 -26.36 10.22
CA PHE A 258 -9.03 -25.33 9.22
C PHE A 258 -9.83 -25.56 7.92
N GLY A 259 -10.30 -26.79 7.64
CA GLY A 259 -11.33 -27.11 6.65
C GLY A 259 -11.16 -26.40 5.30
N GLU A 260 -12.25 -25.82 4.77
CA GLU A 260 -12.28 -25.08 3.49
C GLU A 260 -11.24 -23.93 3.43
N ALA A 261 -10.88 -23.32 4.57
CA ALA A 261 -9.92 -22.23 4.60
C ALA A 261 -8.48 -22.68 4.26
N LEU A 262 -8.16 -23.95 4.49
CA LEU A 262 -6.88 -24.55 4.11
C LEU A 262 -6.82 -24.78 2.59
N GLU A 263 -7.92 -25.23 1.98
CA GLU A 263 -8.05 -25.40 0.53
C GLU A 263 -8.02 -24.05 -0.22
N ASP A 264 -8.63 -23.01 0.34
CA ASP A 264 -8.63 -21.67 -0.25
C ASP A 264 -7.22 -21.05 -0.29
N LEU A 265 -6.45 -21.21 0.79
CA LEU A 265 -5.07 -20.71 0.85
C LEU A 265 -4.13 -21.52 -0.06
N GLN A 266 -4.33 -22.83 -0.17
CA GLN A 266 -3.58 -23.66 -1.12
C GLN A 266 -3.91 -23.31 -2.57
N SER A 267 -5.18 -23.01 -2.87
CA SER A 267 -5.62 -22.53 -4.19
C SER A 267 -5.08 -21.14 -4.51
N ALA A 268 -4.79 -20.33 -3.49
CA ALA A 268 -4.08 -19.06 -3.62
C ALA A 268 -2.54 -19.21 -3.78
N GLY A 269 -2.02 -20.44 -3.78
CA GLY A 269 -0.62 -20.76 -4.07
C GLY A 269 0.28 -20.94 -2.84
N LEU A 270 -0.28 -21.03 -1.64
CA LEU A 270 0.48 -21.37 -0.42
C LEU A 270 0.65 -22.89 -0.30
N ASP A 271 1.80 -23.33 0.20
CA ASP A 271 1.95 -24.76 0.52
C ASP A 271 1.19 -25.12 1.81
N ALA A 272 0.94 -26.42 2.00
CA ALA A 272 0.14 -26.92 3.11
C ALA A 272 0.67 -26.52 4.50
N SER A 273 2.00 -26.41 4.67
CA SER A 273 2.58 -26.01 5.95
C SER A 273 2.38 -24.51 6.21
N GLN A 274 2.56 -23.69 5.16
CA GLN A 274 2.35 -22.25 5.23
C GLN A 274 0.89 -21.88 5.50
N ALA A 275 -0.06 -22.58 4.88
CA ALA A 275 -1.48 -22.38 5.11
C ALA A 275 -1.87 -22.66 6.57
N VAL A 276 -1.36 -23.75 7.15
CA VAL A 276 -1.62 -24.10 8.56
C VAL A 276 -1.01 -23.07 9.52
N ASP A 277 0.21 -22.58 9.24
CA ASP A 277 0.86 -21.57 10.07
C ASP A 277 0.09 -20.25 10.08
N VAL A 278 -0.42 -19.81 8.93
CA VAL A 278 -1.25 -18.61 8.80
C VAL A 278 -2.56 -18.76 9.56
N LEU A 279 -3.25 -19.89 9.40
CA LEU A 279 -4.54 -20.11 10.09
C LEU A 279 -4.36 -20.28 11.61
N SER A 280 -3.25 -20.89 12.03
CA SER A 280 -2.89 -20.99 13.45
C SER A 280 -2.49 -19.64 14.06
N ALA A 281 -1.90 -18.73 13.27
CA ALA A 281 -1.62 -17.36 13.71
C ALA A 281 -2.90 -16.52 13.80
N ILE A 282 -3.86 -16.72 12.88
CA ILE A 282 -5.19 -16.10 12.95
C ILE A 282 -5.97 -16.59 14.16
N GLN A 283 -5.97 -17.90 14.44
CA GLN A 283 -6.65 -18.49 15.59
C GLN A 283 -6.07 -18.00 16.94
N ARG A 284 -4.76 -17.73 16.97
CA ARG A 284 -4.08 -17.13 18.14
C ARG A 284 -4.25 -15.62 18.25
N GLY A 285 -4.84 -14.98 17.24
CA GLY A 285 -5.06 -13.52 17.22
C GLY A 285 -3.82 -12.71 16.84
N ASP A 286 -2.75 -13.35 16.39
CA ASP A 286 -1.49 -12.72 15.99
C ASP A 286 -1.64 -11.91 14.67
N ILE A 287 -2.63 -12.27 13.85
CA ILE A 287 -2.93 -11.65 12.56
C ILE A 287 -4.45 -11.46 12.43
N ARG A 288 -4.91 -10.25 12.10
CA ARG A 288 -6.33 -9.97 11.80
C ARG A 288 -6.59 -10.22 10.31
N HIS A 289 -7.59 -11.02 9.98
CA HIS A 289 -8.02 -11.22 8.59
C HIS A 289 -8.68 -9.93 8.07
N VAL A 290 -8.20 -9.40 6.94
CA VAL A 290 -8.87 -8.30 6.22
C VAL A 290 -9.73 -8.97 5.16
N SER A 291 -11.05 -8.91 5.30
CA SER A 291 -11.97 -9.37 4.27
C SER A 291 -11.81 -8.50 3.02
N LEU A 292 -11.10 -9.01 2.01
CA LEU A 292 -11.15 -8.45 0.66
C LEU A 292 -12.48 -8.89 0.03
N GLN A 293 -13.51 -8.06 0.20
CA GLN A 293 -14.72 -8.17 -0.63
C GLN A 293 -14.32 -7.95 -2.09
N GLN A 294 -14.50 -8.98 -2.92
CA GLN A 294 -14.61 -8.85 -4.37
C GLN A 294 -16.07 -8.68 -4.75
#